data_AF-I4E409-F1
#
_entry.id   AF-I4E409-F1
#
_cell.length_a   1.000
_cell.length_b   1.000
_cell.length_c   1.000
_cell.angle_alpha   90.00
_cell.angle_beta   90.00
_cell.angle_gamma   90.00
#
_symmetry.space_group_name_H-M   'P 1'
#
loop_
_entity.id
_entity.type
_entity.pdbx_description
1 polymer ?
#
loop_
_entity_poly.entity_id
_entity_poly.type
_entity_poly.pdbx_seq_one_letter_code
_entity_poly.pdbx_strand_id
1 'polypeptide(L)'
;MNIQLQGHIVGVKKINGQIEGKSFDYCCLIVATPLDSSQGNALGSSTTEYDFGGSANFEQFRNAQFPIEANLNVEIVTTGKTQKLKVIGFQLVKKG
;
A
#
# COMPACT_ATOMS: atom_id res chain seq x y z
N MET A 1 -3.13 -7.81 -14.18
CA MET A 1 -4.09 -8.71 -13.48
C MET A 1 -4.54 -7.99 -12.22
N ASN A 2 -5.85 -7.88 -11.98
CA ASN A 2 -6.36 -7.07 -10.86
C ASN A 2 -6.96 -7.99 -9.80
N ILE A 3 -6.60 -7.77 -8.54
CA ILE A 3 -7.11 -8.50 -7.39
C ILE A 3 -7.53 -7.50 -6.31
N GLN A 4 -8.44 -7.91 -5.42
CA GLN A 4 -8.84 -7.11 -4.27
C GLN A 4 -8.18 -7.67 -3.01
N LEU A 5 -7.59 -6.80 -2.21
CA LEU A 5 -6.97 -7.12 -0.92
C LEU A 5 -7.66 -6.33 0.18
N GLN A 6 -8.34 -7.01 1.11
CA GLN A 6 -8.79 -6.35 2.33
C GLN A 6 -7.60 -6.20 3.28
N GLY A 7 -7.40 -5.01 3.84
CA GLY A 7 -6.29 -4.76 4.75
C GLY A 7 -6.46 -3.49 5.57
N HIS A 8 -5.55 -3.31 6.52
CA HIS A 8 -5.44 -2.12 7.33
C HIS A 8 -4.30 -1.27 6.81
N ILE A 9 -4.60 -0.11 6.21
CA ILE A 9 -3.59 0.89 5.91
C ILE A 9 -3.17 1.48 7.26
N VAL A 10 -1.91 1.29 7.64
CA VAL A 10 -1.35 1.77 8.92
C VAL A 10 -0.50 3.03 8.75
N GLY A 11 -0.15 3.38 7.50
CA GLY A 11 0.55 4.61 7.18
C GLY A 11 0.63 4.84 5.68
N VAL A 12 0.98 6.05 5.30
CA VAL A 12 1.23 6.45 3.91
C VAL A 12 2.45 7.37 3.89
N LYS A 13 3.33 7.19 2.91
CA LYS A 13 4.48 8.09 2.69
C LYS A 13 4.50 8.56 1.24
N LYS A 14 5.06 9.75 1.01
CA LYS A 14 5.27 10.31 -0.33
C LYS A 14 6.67 10.88 -0.48
N ILE A 15 7.17 10.88 -1.70
CA ILE A 15 8.31 11.71 -2.11
C ILE A 15 7.91 12.46 -3.37
N ASN A 16 8.18 13.76 -3.38
CA ASN A 16 8.11 14.59 -4.57
C ASN A 16 9.31 15.53 -4.55
N GLY A 17 10.24 15.36 -5.49
CA GLY A 17 11.44 16.19 -5.56
C GLY A 17 12.54 15.57 -6.42
N GLN A 18 13.73 16.15 -6.35
CA GLN A 18 14.91 15.63 -7.03
C GLN A 18 15.91 15.06 -6.03
N ILE A 19 16.44 13.88 -6.32
CA ILE A 19 17.52 13.23 -5.56
C ILE A 19 18.61 12.87 -6.58
N GLU A 20 19.82 13.39 -6.39
CA GLU A 20 20.98 13.15 -7.27
C GLU A 20 20.66 13.43 -8.76
N GLY A 21 19.93 14.51 -9.05
CA GLY A 21 19.56 14.91 -10.41
C GLY A 21 18.43 14.08 -11.05
N LYS A 22 17.86 13.10 -10.33
CA LYS A 22 16.69 12.34 -10.78
C LYS A 22 15.43 12.85 -10.11
N SER A 23 14.38 13.09 -10.91
CA SER A 23 13.06 13.44 -10.40
C SER A 23 12.35 12.20 -9.86
N PHE A 24 11.81 12.30 -8.65
CA PHE A 24 11.00 11.28 -7.99
C PHE A 24 9.63 11.87 -7.68
N ASP A 25 8.59 11.13 -8.06
CA ASP A 25 7.22 11.38 -7.67
C ASP A 25 6.55 10.05 -7.35
N TYR A 26 6.40 9.73 -6.07
CA TYR A 26 5.73 8.51 -5.65
C TYR A 26 4.96 8.65 -4.33
N CYS A 27 3.97 7.79 -4.15
CA CYS A 27 3.17 7.56 -2.96
C CYS A 27 3.15 6.07 -2.65
N CYS A 28 3.31 5.71 -1.39
CA CYS A 28 3.38 4.33 -0.93
C CYS A 28 2.41 4.12 0.24
N LEU A 29 1.55 3.10 0.14
CA LEU A 29 0.71 2.64 1.24
C LEU A 29 1.46 1.61 2.07
N ILE A 30 1.41 1.76 3.38
CA ILE A 30 1.94 0.82 4.36
C ILE A 30 0.75 0.07 4.94
N VAL A 31 0.68 -1.23 4.71
CA VAL A 31 -0.49 -2.06 5.03
C VAL A 31 -0.06 -3.18 5.97
N ALA A 32 -0.86 -3.45 7.00
CA ALA A 32 -0.64 -4.60 7.87
C ALA A 32 -0.95 -5.90 7.11
N THR A 33 0.04 -6.78 7.00
CA THR A 33 -0.04 -8.07 6.31
C THR A 33 0.22 -9.19 7.32
N PRO A 34 -0.70 -10.17 7.45
CA PRO A 34 -0.51 -11.30 8.35
C PRO A 34 0.80 -12.05 8.05
N LEU A 35 1.53 -12.43 9.10
CA LEU A 35 2.63 -13.37 8.95
C LEU A 35 2.06 -14.76 8.66
N ASP A 36 2.84 -15.59 7.95
CA ASP A 36 2.45 -16.97 7.70
C ASP A 36 2.51 -17.78 9.00
N SER A 37 1.32 -18.03 9.56
CA SER A 37 1.15 -18.81 10.79
C SER A 37 1.06 -20.32 10.55
N SER A 38 1.21 -20.81 9.31
CA SER A 38 1.02 -22.23 8.97
C SER A 38 1.96 -23.17 9.73
N GLN A 39 3.14 -22.69 10.11
CA GLN A 39 4.14 -23.45 10.88
C GLN A 39 4.05 -23.24 12.40
N GLY A 40 3.07 -22.47 12.89
CA GLY A 40 2.87 -22.22 14.32
C GLY A 40 3.91 -21.31 15.00
N ASN A 41 4.92 -20.83 14.26
CA ASN A 41 6.04 -20.06 14.79
C ASN A 41 5.94 -18.54 14.55
N ALA A 42 4.81 -18.06 14.02
CA ALA A 42 4.59 -16.65 13.75
C ALA A 42 3.20 -16.22 14.21
N LEU A 43 3.13 -15.06 14.87
CA LEU A 43 1.91 -14.43 15.35
C LEU A 43 1.85 -12.98 14.89
N GLY A 44 0.64 -12.48 14.64
CA GLY A 44 0.41 -11.08 14.29
C GLY A 44 0.68 -10.74 12.83
N SER A 45 1.20 -9.54 12.59
CA SER A 45 1.37 -8.99 11.25
C SER A 45 2.66 -8.20 11.14
N SER A 46 3.23 -8.16 9.94
CA SER A 46 4.26 -7.19 9.56
C SER A 46 3.64 -6.12 8.67
N THR A 47 4.40 -5.09 8.33
CA THR A 47 3.97 -4.08 7.35
C THR A 47 4.53 -4.39 5.98
N THR A 48 3.67 -4.32 4.96
CA THR A 48 4.08 -4.40 3.54
C THR A 48 3.82 -3.05 2.87
N GLU A 49 4.77 -2.66 2.01
CA GLU A 49 4.70 -1.43 1.22
C GLU A 49 4.12 -1.71 -0.17
N TYR A 50 3.13 -0.92 -0.57
CA TYR A 50 2.50 -0.98 -1.88
C TYR A 50 2.62 0.36 -2.61
N ASP A 51 3.08 0.31 -3.87
CA ASP A 51 3.08 1.47 -4.76
C ASP A 51 1.64 1.95 -4.99
N PHE A 52 1.38 3.23 -4.75
CA PHE A 52 0.08 3.86 -4.97
C PHE A 52 0.18 5.05 -5.93
N GLY A 53 1.13 5.01 -6.87
CA GLY A 53 1.28 6.03 -7.90
C GLY A 53 1.99 7.29 -7.40
N GLY A 54 1.61 8.46 -7.93
CA GLY A 54 2.27 9.73 -7.65
C GLY A 54 1.93 10.30 -6.26
N SER A 55 2.77 11.22 -5.79
CA SER A 55 2.68 11.89 -4.48
C SER A 55 1.36 12.63 -4.25
N ALA A 56 0.62 13.01 -5.30
CA ALA A 56 -0.71 13.61 -5.21
C ALA A 56 -1.73 12.68 -4.53
N ASN A 57 -1.56 11.36 -4.62
CA ASN A 57 -2.46 10.41 -3.98
C ASN A 57 -2.37 10.43 -2.44
N PHE A 58 -1.28 10.95 -1.89
CA PHE A 58 -1.12 11.16 -0.44
C PHE A 58 -2.18 12.13 0.12
N GLU A 59 -2.63 13.08 -0.68
CA GLU A 59 -3.56 14.14 -0.25
C GLU A 59 -4.90 13.55 0.23
N GLN A 60 -5.27 12.35 -0.25
CA GLN A 60 -6.45 11.58 0.19
C GLN A 60 -6.37 11.16 1.66
N PHE A 61 -5.20 11.23 2.30
CA PHE A 61 -4.94 10.73 3.66
C PHE A 61 -4.59 11.82 4.68
N ARG A 62 -4.48 13.10 4.31
CA ARG A 62 -3.98 14.16 5.22
C ARG A 62 -4.71 14.25 6.56
N ASN A 63 -6.01 14.00 6.55
CA ASN A 63 -6.88 14.11 7.72
C ASN A 63 -7.39 12.74 8.17
N ALA A 64 -6.83 11.65 7.64
CA ALA A 64 -7.28 10.31 7.98
C ALA A 64 -6.76 9.91 9.36
N GLN A 65 -7.60 9.20 10.11
CA GLN A 65 -7.15 8.49 11.31
C GLN A 65 -6.73 7.08 10.91
N PHE A 66 -5.50 6.73 11.27
CA PHE A 66 -4.97 5.38 11.06
C PHE A 66 -5.20 4.51 12.31
N PRO A 67 -5.39 3.19 12.17
CA PRO A 67 -5.42 2.44 10.92
C PRO A 67 -6.74 2.64 10.14
N ILE A 68 -6.64 2.62 8.81
CA ILE A 68 -7.80 2.69 7.90
C ILE A 68 -8.09 1.28 7.40
N GLU A 69 -9.28 0.77 7.71
CA GLU A 69 -9.76 -0.49 7.16
C GLU A 69 -10.28 -0.26 5.73
N ALA A 70 -9.67 -0.93 4.75
CA ALA A 70 -9.97 -0.70 3.34
C ALA A 70 -9.86 -1.96 2.49
N ASN A 71 -10.67 -2.01 1.43
CA ASN A 71 -10.50 -2.91 0.31
C ASN A 71 -9.62 -2.23 -0.74
N LEU A 72 -8.38 -2.70 -0.88
CA LEU A 72 -7.41 -2.23 -1.85
C LEU A 72 -7.63 -2.95 -3.18
N ASN A 73 -7.81 -2.18 -4.25
CA ASN A 73 -7.76 -2.72 -5.60
C ASN A 73 -6.30 -2.65 -6.06
N VAL A 74 -5.68 -3.82 -6.27
CA VAL A 74 -4.27 -3.92 -6.64
C VAL A 74 -4.12 -4.59 -8.01
N GLU A 75 -3.21 -4.05 -8.79
CA GLU A 75 -2.76 -4.61 -10.06
C GLU A 75 -1.41 -5.28 -9.86
N ILE A 76 -1.29 -6.50 -10.38
CA ILE A 76 -0.01 -7.18 -10.53
C ILE A 76 0.67 -6.66 -11.79
N VAL A 77 1.83 -6.03 -11.62
CA VAL A 77 2.68 -5.50 -12.69
C VAL A 77 4.05 -6.18 -12.69
N THR A 78 4.68 -6.30 -13.85
CA THR A 78 6.02 -6.89 -13.99
C THR A 78 6.91 -6.07 -14.90
N THR A 79 8.19 -6.02 -14.58
CA THR A 79 9.25 -5.45 -15.44
C THR A 79 9.92 -6.50 -16.32
N GLY A 80 9.43 -7.75 -16.31
CA GLY A 80 10.11 -8.93 -16.85
C GLY A 80 11.23 -9.47 -15.93
N LYS A 81 11.67 -8.70 -14.93
CA LYS A 81 12.64 -9.14 -13.90
C LYS A 81 12.01 -9.30 -12.52
N THR A 82 11.08 -8.41 -12.16
CA THR A 82 10.42 -8.41 -10.85
C THR A 82 8.92 -8.20 -11.04
N GLN A 83 8.13 -8.97 -10.30
CA GLN A 83 6.69 -8.77 -10.16
C GLN A 83 6.42 -7.95 -8.91
N LYS A 84 5.49 -6.99 -8.99
CA LYS A 84 5.11 -6.11 -7.88
C LYS A 84 3.59 -5.93 -7.87
N LEU A 85 3.06 -5.65 -6.69
CA LEU A 85 1.67 -5.24 -6.50
C LEU A 85 1.61 -3.72 -6.44
N LYS A 86 0.80 -3.13 -7.32
CA LYS A 86 0.54 -1.69 -7.38
C LYS A 86 -0.92 -1.45 -7.02
N VAL A 87 -1.18 -0.64 -6.01
CA VAL A 87 -2.52 -0.20 -5.66
C VAL A 87 -2.98 0.81 -6.70
N ILE A 88 -4.17 0.58 -7.26
CA ILE A 88 -4.81 1.47 -8.24
C ILE A 88 -6.03 2.21 -7.66
N GLY A 89 -6.49 1.80 -6.49
CA GLY A 89 -7.57 2.45 -5.76
C GLY A 89 -7.88 1.71 -4.45
N PHE A 90 -8.70 2.31 -3.60
CA PHE A 90 -9.19 1.66 -2.39
C PHE A 90 -10.60 2.13 -2.05
N GLN A 91 -11.30 1.32 -1.27
CA GLN A 91 -12.61 1.66 -0.71
C GLN A 91 -12.57 1.44 0.80
N LEU A 92 -13.04 2.43 1.57
CA LEU A 92 -13.18 2.29 3.02
C LEU A 92 -14.20 1.21 3.33
N VAL A 93 -13.85 0.32 4.26
CA VAL A 93 -14.83 -0.60 4.85
C VAL A 93 -15.64 0.21 5.86
N LYS A 94 -16.94 0.43 5.57
CA LYS A 94 -17.82 1.09 6.55
C LYS A 94 -17.94 0.19 7.77
N LYS A 95 -17.59 0.70 8.95
CA LYS A 95 -18.01 0.10 10.22
C LYS A 95 -19.54 0.24 10.27
N GLY A 96 -20.23 -0.91 10.26
CA GLY A 96 -21.68 -0.97 10.49
C GLY A 96 -22.05 -0.55 11.90
#